data_AF-A0A833UKY2-F1
#
_entry.id   AF-A0A833UKY2-F1
#
_cell.length_a   1.000
_cell.length_b   1.000
_cell.length_c   1.000
_cell.angle_alpha   90.00
_cell.angle_beta   90.00
_cell.angle_gamma   90.00
#
_symmetry.space_group_name_H-M   'P 1'
#
loop_
_entity.id
_entity.type
_entity.pdbx_description
1 polymer ?
#
loop_
_entity_poly.entity_id
_entity_poly.type
_entity_poly.pdbx_seq_one_letter_code
_entity_poly.pdbx_strand_id
1 'polypeptide(L)'
;MATVTTQALAAVFRPSCAAKSRFLTGSSGKLHRELAIKPMASSSSTASFKVEAKKGEWLPGLASPGYLDGSLPGDNGFDPLGLAEDPENLRWYVQAELVNGRWAMLGVVGMLLPEVFTTIGIINVPKWYDAGKAEYFASSSTLFVIEFILFHYVEIRRWQDIKNPGSVNQDPIFKQYSLPPNEVGYPGGIFNPLNFAPTLEAKEKEIANGKSMFEICRLIQLINFAY
;
A
#
# COMPACT_ATOMS: atom_id res chain seq x y z
N MET A 1 -29.77 7.24 -60.08
CA MET A 1 -29.52 6.99 -58.63
C MET A 1 -30.12 8.13 -57.84
N ALA A 2 -30.77 7.83 -56.71
CA ALA A 2 -31.23 8.74 -55.64
C ALA A 2 -31.72 10.16 -56.04
N THR A 3 -33.04 10.33 -56.07
CA THR A 3 -33.72 11.63 -56.00
C THR A 3 -33.90 12.06 -54.53
N VAL A 4 -34.02 13.37 -54.28
CA VAL A 4 -34.98 14.05 -53.35
C VAL A 4 -34.35 15.28 -52.67
N THR A 5 -35.02 16.41 -52.88
CA THR A 5 -34.80 17.73 -52.25
C THR A 5 -35.58 17.90 -50.96
N THR A 6 -35.13 18.78 -50.04
CA THR A 6 -36.01 19.77 -49.37
C THR A 6 -35.19 20.84 -48.62
N GLN A 7 -35.78 22.01 -48.36
CA GLN A 7 -35.17 23.13 -47.63
C GLN A 7 -36.21 23.75 -46.66
N ALA A 8 -35.80 24.01 -45.41
CA ALA A 8 -36.26 25.08 -44.49
C ALA A 8 -37.80 25.24 -44.22
N LEU A 9 -38.34 26.06 -43.31
CA LEU A 9 -37.88 27.14 -42.40
C LEU A 9 -38.51 26.98 -40.97
N ALA A 10 -38.21 27.92 -40.05
CA ALA A 10 -38.76 28.02 -38.69
C ALA A 10 -40.09 28.84 -38.60
N ALA A 11 -40.80 29.02 -37.47
CA ALA A 11 -40.59 28.61 -36.06
C ALA A 11 -41.86 27.96 -35.41
N VAL A 12 -42.61 28.44 -34.39
CA VAL A 12 -42.65 29.67 -33.55
C VAL A 12 -43.37 29.38 -32.19
N PHE A 13 -43.23 30.30 -31.20
CA PHE A 13 -44.06 30.53 -29.97
C PHE A 13 -43.97 29.60 -28.73
N ARG A 14 -44.07 30.27 -27.57
CA ARG A 14 -44.29 29.83 -26.15
C ARG A 14 -45.62 30.51 -25.66
N PRO A 15 -46.05 30.57 -24.37
CA PRO A 15 -45.54 30.03 -23.10
C PRO A 15 -46.66 29.49 -22.15
N SER A 16 -46.44 29.60 -20.82
CA SER A 16 -47.36 29.41 -19.66
C SER A 16 -47.22 28.05 -18.94
N CYS A 17 -46.81 27.90 -17.67
CA CYS A 17 -46.83 28.71 -16.43
C CYS A 17 -48.13 28.67 -15.60
N ALA A 18 -48.22 27.75 -14.63
CA ALA A 18 -48.96 27.95 -13.38
C ALA A 18 -48.56 26.91 -12.30
N ALA A 19 -48.27 27.36 -11.08
CA ALA A 19 -48.15 26.50 -9.90
C ALA A 19 -49.29 26.83 -8.92
N LYS A 20 -49.77 25.83 -8.16
CA LYS A 20 -50.57 26.08 -6.94
C LYS A 20 -50.66 24.87 -6.02
N SER A 21 -50.29 25.06 -4.76
CA SER A 21 -50.61 24.16 -3.65
C SER A 21 -51.97 24.50 -3.03
N ARG A 22 -52.63 23.48 -2.46
CA ARG A 22 -53.71 23.53 -1.44
C ARG A 22 -53.58 22.19 -0.68
N PHE A 23 -53.11 22.15 0.57
CA PHE A 23 -53.73 22.64 1.81
C PHE A 23 -54.97 21.82 2.24
N LEU A 24 -55.05 21.53 3.53
CA LEU A 24 -55.84 20.44 4.11
C LEU A 24 -57.34 20.72 4.16
N THR A 25 -58.15 19.66 3.99
CA THR A 25 -59.54 19.61 4.49
C THR A 25 -59.76 18.28 5.21
N GLY A 26 -60.22 18.31 6.46
CA GLY A 26 -60.66 17.11 7.18
C GLY A 26 -62.14 16.84 6.93
N SER A 27 -62.52 15.56 6.82
CA SER A 27 -63.91 15.13 6.91
C SER A 27 -63.97 13.75 7.57
N SER A 28 -64.94 13.55 8.46
CA SER A 28 -65.11 12.28 9.19
C SER A 28 -66.02 11.34 8.39
N GLY A 29 -65.56 10.11 8.15
CA GLY A 29 -66.30 9.11 7.38
C GLY A 29 -65.99 7.69 7.86
N LYS A 30 -66.88 7.13 8.70
CA LYS A 30 -66.86 5.70 9.03
C LYS A 30 -67.25 4.89 7.80
N LEU A 31 -66.34 4.08 7.26
CA LEU A 31 -66.69 2.93 6.41
C LEU A 31 -65.85 1.71 6.82
N HIS A 32 -66.48 0.54 6.75
CA HIS A 32 -65.84 -0.75 7.00
C HIS A 32 -64.69 -0.97 6.01
N ARG A 33 -63.56 -1.46 6.51
CA ARG A 33 -62.46 -1.96 5.67
C ARG A 33 -62.14 -3.40 6.08
N GLU A 34 -62.50 -4.35 5.23
CA GLU A 34 -62.09 -5.74 5.40
C GLU A 34 -60.57 -5.88 5.30
N LEU A 35 -60.01 -6.77 6.12
CA LEU A 35 -58.59 -7.08 6.14
C LEU A 35 -58.24 -8.13 5.08
N ALA A 36 -58.31 -7.74 3.81
CA ALA A 36 -57.82 -8.54 2.70
C ALA A 36 -56.28 -8.59 2.70
N ILE A 37 -55.71 -9.57 3.41
CA ILE A 37 -54.26 -9.79 3.48
C ILE A 37 -53.76 -10.33 2.13
N LYS A 38 -53.35 -9.43 1.23
CA LYS A 38 -52.43 -9.77 0.15
C LYS A 38 -51.01 -9.83 0.73
N PRO A 39 -50.27 -10.94 0.57
CA PRO A 39 -48.83 -10.95 0.84
C PRO A 39 -48.13 -10.10 -0.22
N MET A 40 -47.91 -8.82 0.07
CA MET A 40 -47.04 -7.98 -0.74
C MET A 40 -45.61 -8.46 -0.51
N ALA A 41 -45.02 -9.10 -1.52
CA ALA A 41 -43.63 -9.53 -1.47
C ALA A 41 -42.74 -8.31 -1.23
N SER A 42 -42.21 -8.18 -0.02
CA SER A 42 -41.24 -7.15 0.32
C SER A 42 -39.97 -7.44 -0.45
N SER A 43 -39.77 -6.72 -1.56
CA SER A 43 -38.47 -6.56 -2.18
C SER A 43 -37.57 -5.80 -1.20
N SER A 44 -37.00 -6.54 -0.24
CA SER A 44 -35.84 -6.11 0.52
C SER A 44 -34.72 -5.94 -0.49
N SER A 45 -34.68 -4.74 -1.08
CA SER A 45 -33.46 -4.16 -1.61
C SER A 45 -32.54 -3.99 -0.41
N THR A 46 -31.87 -5.09 -0.07
CA THR A 46 -30.79 -5.11 0.90
C THR A 46 -29.67 -4.31 0.26
N ALA A 47 -29.78 -2.98 0.39
CA ALA A 47 -28.75 -2.04 0.04
C ALA A 47 -27.56 -2.43 0.91
N SER A 48 -26.69 -3.24 0.32
CA SER A 48 -25.42 -3.60 0.92
C SER A 48 -24.61 -2.32 0.93
N PHE A 49 -24.81 -1.52 1.98
CA PHE A 49 -23.87 -0.53 2.41
C PHE A 49 -22.64 -1.31 2.85
N LYS A 50 -21.82 -1.66 1.86
CA LYS A 50 -20.40 -1.89 2.08
C LYS A 50 -19.92 -0.64 2.81
N VAL A 51 -19.79 -0.78 4.12
CA VAL A 51 -18.70 -0.13 4.84
C VAL A 51 -17.43 -0.76 4.29
N GLU A 52 -17.05 -0.31 3.10
CA GLU A 52 -15.65 -0.26 2.75
C GLU A 52 -15.01 0.58 3.85
N ALA A 53 -14.22 -0.08 4.70
CA ALA A 53 -13.56 0.59 5.79
C ALA A 53 -12.66 1.64 5.16
N LYS A 54 -13.01 2.92 5.35
CA LYS A 54 -12.22 4.05 4.83
C LYS A 54 -10.76 3.79 5.17
N LYS A 55 -9.92 3.61 4.15
CA LYS A 55 -8.50 3.34 4.33
C LYS A 55 -7.91 4.48 5.16
N GLY A 56 -7.10 4.14 6.15
CA GLY A 56 -6.93 4.95 7.35
C GLY A 56 -6.45 6.37 7.05
N GLU A 57 -7.35 7.37 7.16
CA GLU A 57 -7.00 8.78 6.96
C GLU A 57 -5.92 9.17 7.99
N TRP A 58 -4.69 9.44 7.53
CA TRP A 58 -3.58 9.82 8.41
C TRP A 58 -3.86 11.09 9.25
N LEU A 59 -4.66 12.01 8.68
CA LEU A 59 -5.32 13.11 9.38
C LEU A 59 -6.83 12.93 9.22
N PRO A 60 -7.59 12.64 10.29
CA PRO A 60 -9.04 12.44 10.18
C PRO A 60 -9.74 13.71 9.70
N GLY A 61 -10.43 13.62 8.57
CA GLY A 61 -11.12 14.74 7.93
C GLY A 61 -10.33 15.47 6.84
N LEU A 62 -9.09 15.07 6.54
CA LEU A 62 -8.39 15.47 5.31
C LEU A 62 -8.71 14.49 4.17
N ALA A 63 -9.03 15.00 2.98
CA ALA A 63 -9.25 14.15 1.82
C ALA A 63 -7.93 13.56 1.30
N SER A 64 -7.92 12.27 0.98
CA SER A 64 -6.77 11.62 0.34
C SER A 64 -6.46 12.26 -1.03
N PRO A 65 -5.18 12.43 -1.42
CA PRO A 65 -4.80 12.82 -2.77
C PRO A 65 -5.38 11.87 -3.82
N GLY A 66 -5.82 12.39 -4.97
CA GLY A 66 -6.53 11.61 -6.00
C GLY A 66 -5.69 10.53 -6.72
N TYR A 67 -4.37 10.52 -6.51
CA TYR A 67 -3.45 9.47 -6.99
C TYR A 67 -3.22 8.34 -5.96
N LEU A 68 -3.70 8.50 -4.72
CA LEU A 68 -3.70 7.47 -3.68
C LEU A 68 -5.10 6.83 -3.62
N ASP A 69 -5.26 5.80 -4.45
CA ASP A 69 -6.53 5.10 -4.71
C ASP A 69 -6.86 3.98 -3.71
N GLY A 70 -6.01 3.76 -2.70
CA GLY A 70 -6.14 2.67 -1.75
C GLY A 70 -5.69 1.29 -2.25
N SER A 71 -5.23 1.14 -3.50
CA SER A 71 -4.76 -0.13 -4.06
C SER A 71 -3.43 -0.60 -3.46
N LEU A 72 -2.54 0.34 -3.11
CA LEU A 72 -1.23 0.05 -2.54
C LEU A 72 -1.33 -0.39 -1.08
N PRO A 73 -0.64 -1.47 -0.65
CA PRO A 73 -0.62 -1.87 0.76
C PRO A 73 0.02 -0.77 1.62
N GLY A 74 -0.62 -0.42 2.74
CA GLY A 74 -0.11 0.58 3.69
C GLY A 74 -0.34 2.04 3.28
N ASP A 75 -1.10 2.27 2.21
CA ASP A 75 -1.65 3.58 1.86
C ASP A 75 -2.63 4.09 2.93
N ASN A 76 -2.42 5.32 3.39
CA ASN A 76 -3.19 6.04 4.39
C ASN A 76 -3.50 7.50 3.94
N GLY A 77 -3.35 7.79 2.63
CA GLY A 77 -3.47 9.15 2.08
C GLY A 77 -2.35 10.12 2.47
N PHE A 78 -1.21 9.60 2.94
CA PHE A 78 -0.09 10.39 3.46
C PHE A 78 0.87 10.82 2.35
N ASP A 79 0.53 11.91 1.65
CA ASP A 79 1.50 12.73 0.93
C ASP A 79 1.15 14.23 1.06
N PRO A 80 1.61 14.90 2.13
CA PRO A 80 1.40 16.34 2.32
C PRO A 80 2.34 17.22 1.47
N LEU A 81 3.25 16.64 0.68
CA LEU A 81 4.26 17.36 -0.11
C LEU A 81 4.13 17.15 -1.63
N GLY A 82 3.28 16.24 -2.09
CA GLY A 82 3.06 15.93 -3.50
C GLY A 82 4.23 15.18 -4.16
N LEU A 83 5.08 14.50 -3.37
CA LEU A 83 6.25 13.80 -3.89
C LEU A 83 5.88 12.66 -4.86
N ALA A 84 4.73 12.02 -4.64
CA ALA A 84 4.24 10.87 -5.38
C ALA A 84 3.13 11.20 -6.41
N GLU A 85 2.98 12.46 -6.82
CA GLU A 85 2.00 12.87 -7.83
C GLU A 85 2.23 12.18 -9.19
N ASP A 86 3.49 12.02 -9.61
CA ASP A 86 3.84 11.22 -10.78
C ASP A 86 3.79 9.71 -10.48
N PRO A 87 3.13 8.88 -11.33
CA PRO A 87 3.04 7.44 -11.10
C PRO A 87 4.39 6.71 -11.22
N GLU A 88 5.38 7.28 -11.89
CA GLU A 88 6.75 6.73 -11.90
C GLU A 88 7.47 6.98 -10.56
N ASN A 89 7.30 8.17 -9.98
CA ASN A 89 7.84 8.51 -8.67
C ASN A 89 7.17 7.67 -7.56
N LEU A 90 5.84 7.52 -7.59
CA LEU A 90 5.10 6.63 -6.69
C LEU A 90 5.65 5.19 -6.73
N ARG A 91 5.84 4.62 -7.94
CA ARG A 91 6.41 3.27 -8.10
C ARG A 91 7.85 3.16 -7.57
N TRP A 92 8.66 4.20 -7.72
CA TRP A 92 10.01 4.24 -7.15
C TRP A 92 10.00 4.30 -5.62
N TYR A 93 9.17 5.17 -5.04
CA TYR A 93 9.09 5.35 -3.59
C TYR A 93 8.55 4.10 -2.86
N VAL A 94 7.58 3.37 -3.44
CA VAL A 94 7.12 2.08 -2.89
C VAL A 94 8.28 1.07 -2.78
N GLN A 95 9.15 1.00 -3.80
CA GLN A 95 10.31 0.10 -3.76
C GLN A 95 11.39 0.57 -2.76
N ALA A 96 11.61 1.88 -2.67
CA ALA A 96 12.53 2.46 -1.68
C ALA A 96 12.03 2.23 -0.24
N GLU A 97 10.73 2.38 0.01
CA GLU A 97 10.08 2.13 1.31
C GLU A 97 10.23 0.66 1.72
N LEU A 98 9.93 -0.28 0.83
CA LEU A 98 10.08 -1.72 1.09
C LEU A 98 11.54 -2.11 1.40
N VAL A 99 12.50 -1.63 0.59
CA VAL A 99 13.92 -1.96 0.77
C VAL A 99 14.46 -1.37 2.08
N ASN A 100 14.25 -0.07 2.29
CA ASN A 100 14.78 0.60 3.48
C ASN A 100 14.09 0.10 4.76
N GLY A 101 12.79 -0.25 4.70
CA GLY A 101 12.05 -0.84 5.81
C GLY A 101 12.56 -2.24 6.18
N ARG A 102 12.86 -3.09 5.19
CA ARG A 102 13.51 -4.40 5.41
C ARG A 102 14.89 -4.26 6.06
N TRP A 103 15.69 -3.27 5.63
CA TRP A 103 16.97 -2.95 6.29
C TRP A 103 16.79 -2.43 7.71
N ALA A 104 15.78 -1.57 7.97
CA ALA A 104 15.49 -1.07 9.31
C ALA A 104 15.10 -2.20 10.28
N MET A 105 14.27 -3.17 9.84
CA MET A 105 13.95 -4.36 10.65
C MET A 105 15.21 -5.14 11.03
N LEU A 106 16.07 -5.47 10.06
CA LEU A 106 17.30 -6.22 10.29
C LEU A 106 18.29 -5.44 11.18
N GLY A 107 18.40 -4.12 11.00
CA GLY A 107 19.20 -3.24 11.83
C GLY A 107 18.75 -3.22 13.28
N VAL A 108 17.48 -2.90 13.55
CA VAL A 108 16.94 -2.86 14.92
C VAL A 108 17.07 -4.21 15.62
N VAL A 109 16.77 -5.31 14.93
CA VAL A 109 16.93 -6.67 15.47
C VAL A 109 18.40 -6.99 15.78
N GLY A 110 19.32 -6.62 14.89
CA GLY A 110 20.77 -6.79 15.07
C GLY A 110 21.38 -5.88 16.15
N MET A 111 20.76 -4.75 16.47
CA MET A 111 21.17 -3.86 17.56
C MET A 111 20.64 -4.35 18.92
N LEU A 112 19.33 -4.66 18.99
CA LEU A 112 18.65 -4.95 20.26
C LEU A 112 18.88 -6.38 20.77
N LEU A 113 18.89 -7.40 19.91
CA LEU A 113 19.03 -8.78 20.39
C LEU A 113 20.38 -9.05 21.08
N PRO A 114 21.54 -8.63 20.55
CA PRO A 114 22.82 -8.83 21.24
C PRO A 114 22.91 -8.07 22.57
N GLU A 115 22.35 -6.86 22.65
CA GLU A 115 22.31 -6.06 23.88
C GLU A 115 21.44 -6.74 24.97
N VAL A 116 20.26 -7.24 24.59
CA VAL A 116 19.38 -8.00 25.49
C VAL A 116 20.03 -9.31 25.94
N PHE A 117 20.60 -10.12 25.03
CA PHE A 117 21.25 -11.38 25.40
C PHE A 117 22.54 -11.19 26.21
N THR A 118 23.25 -10.08 26.02
CA THR A 118 24.42 -9.72 26.84
C THR A 118 24.00 -9.23 28.23
N THR A 119 22.91 -8.48 28.34
CA THR A 119 22.31 -8.07 29.64
C THR A 119 21.80 -9.27 30.45
N ILE A 120 21.26 -10.30 29.78
CA ILE A 120 20.82 -11.55 30.42
C ILE A 120 22.02 -12.48 30.74
N GLY A 121 23.22 -12.19 30.20
CA GLY A 121 24.45 -12.94 30.47
C GLY A 121 24.61 -14.25 29.67
N ILE A 122 23.87 -14.42 28.57
CA ILE A 122 23.92 -15.63 27.73
C ILE A 122 25.12 -15.58 26.75
N ILE A 123 25.48 -14.37 26.30
CA ILE A 123 26.54 -14.13 25.32
C ILE A 123 27.33 -12.89 25.79
N ASN A 124 28.61 -12.78 25.42
CA ASN A 124 29.37 -11.55 25.62
C ASN A 124 29.69 -10.94 24.24
N VAL A 125 28.91 -9.95 23.82
CA VAL A 125 29.04 -9.26 22.53
C VAL A 125 29.29 -7.77 22.78
N PRO A 126 30.23 -7.11 22.07
CA PRO A 126 30.36 -5.65 22.13
C PRO A 126 29.07 -4.97 21.66
N LYS A 127 28.81 -3.76 22.17
CA LYS A 127 27.67 -2.95 21.74
C LYS A 127 27.76 -2.65 20.25
N TRP A 128 26.61 -2.49 19.59
CA TRP A 128 26.52 -2.34 18.13
C TRP A 128 27.37 -1.19 17.55
N TYR A 129 27.58 -0.10 18.30
CA TYR A 129 28.44 1.02 17.89
C TYR A 129 29.95 0.79 18.10
N ASP A 130 30.34 -0.13 18.98
CA ASP A 130 31.74 -0.52 19.21
C ASP A 130 32.13 -1.77 18.40
N ALA A 131 31.15 -2.53 17.88
CA ALA A 131 31.39 -3.72 17.07
C ALA A 131 32.36 -3.46 15.90
N GLY A 132 32.24 -2.32 15.21
CA GLY A 132 33.14 -1.93 14.12
C GLY A 132 34.61 -1.68 14.51
N LYS A 133 34.92 -1.68 15.82
CA LYS A 133 36.28 -1.56 16.37
C LYS A 133 36.85 -2.91 16.85
N ALA A 134 36.05 -3.98 16.84
CA ALA A 134 36.49 -5.30 17.28
C ALA A 134 37.48 -5.92 16.28
N GLU A 135 38.37 -6.78 16.78
CA GLU A 135 39.26 -7.54 15.91
C GLU A 135 38.50 -8.68 15.21
N TYR A 136 38.51 -8.67 13.88
CA TYR A 136 37.91 -9.69 13.03
C TYR A 136 38.99 -10.47 12.26
N PHE A 137 38.61 -11.60 11.66
CA PHE A 137 39.51 -12.49 10.91
C PHE A 137 40.15 -11.86 9.66
N ALA A 138 39.68 -10.69 9.23
CA ALA A 138 40.18 -9.94 8.08
C ALA A 138 40.06 -8.43 8.35
N SER A 139 40.83 -7.61 7.62
CA SER A 139 40.75 -6.16 7.75
C SER A 139 39.38 -5.63 7.32
N SER A 140 38.89 -4.58 7.98
CA SER A 140 37.59 -3.97 7.69
C SER A 140 37.47 -3.53 6.23
N SER A 141 38.57 -3.07 5.62
CA SER A 141 38.65 -2.74 4.19
C SER A 141 38.43 -3.96 3.28
N THR A 142 38.93 -5.14 3.66
CA THR A 142 38.69 -6.39 2.92
C THR A 142 37.23 -6.81 3.00
N LEU A 143 36.63 -6.73 4.19
CA LEU A 143 35.22 -7.04 4.41
C LEU A 143 34.33 -6.09 3.60
N PHE A 144 34.58 -4.79 3.66
CA PHE A 144 33.87 -3.77 2.89
C PHE A 144 33.96 -3.98 1.36
N VAL A 145 35.11 -4.41 0.83
CA VAL A 145 35.25 -4.70 -0.61
C VAL A 145 34.43 -5.93 -1.01
N ILE A 146 34.41 -6.99 -0.20
CA ILE A 146 33.59 -8.19 -0.45
C ILE A 146 32.10 -7.83 -0.39
N GLU A 147 31.70 -7.09 0.65
CA GLU A 147 30.35 -6.55 0.83
C GLU A 147 29.91 -5.70 -0.37
N PHE A 148 30.73 -4.75 -0.79
CA PHE A 148 30.45 -3.90 -1.95
C PHE A 148 30.28 -4.71 -3.24
N ILE A 149 31.14 -5.69 -3.51
CA ILE A 149 31.03 -6.53 -4.72
C ILE A 149 29.73 -7.35 -4.71
N LEU A 150 29.36 -7.95 -3.58
CA LEU A 150 28.16 -8.74 -3.43
C LEU A 150 26.89 -7.89 -3.57
N PHE A 151 26.82 -6.75 -2.86
CA PHE A 151 25.68 -5.84 -3.01
C PHE A 151 25.61 -5.23 -4.40
N HIS A 152 26.72 -4.81 -5.01
CA HIS A 152 26.73 -4.25 -6.36
C HIS A 152 26.09 -5.21 -7.38
N TYR A 153 26.38 -6.51 -7.31
CA TYR A 153 25.73 -7.52 -8.15
C TYR A 153 24.22 -7.67 -7.87
N VAL A 154 23.82 -7.81 -6.60
CA VAL A 154 22.42 -8.02 -6.20
C VAL A 154 21.56 -6.78 -6.49
N GLU A 155 22.09 -5.58 -6.19
CA GLU A 155 21.45 -4.29 -6.42
C GLU A 155 21.26 -4.00 -7.92
N ILE A 156 22.27 -4.27 -8.77
CA ILE A 156 22.11 -4.15 -10.22
C ILE A 156 21.01 -5.07 -10.75
N ARG A 157 20.93 -6.31 -10.26
CA ARG A 157 19.84 -7.24 -10.64
C ARG A 157 18.48 -6.74 -10.16
N ARG A 158 18.35 -6.22 -8.93
CA ARG A 158 17.08 -5.63 -8.45
C ARG A 158 16.69 -4.37 -9.22
N TRP A 159 17.65 -3.50 -9.56
CA TRP A 159 17.44 -2.30 -10.37
C TRP A 159 17.02 -2.62 -11.81
N GLN A 160 17.56 -3.69 -12.40
CA GLN A 160 17.12 -4.22 -13.68
C GLN A 160 15.65 -4.70 -13.63
N ASP A 161 15.21 -5.34 -12.55
CA ASP A 161 13.80 -5.70 -12.34
C ASP A 161 12.89 -4.48 -12.22
N ILE A 162 13.26 -3.51 -11.39
CA ILE A 162 12.48 -2.27 -11.17
C ILE A 162 12.25 -1.53 -12.50
N LYS A 163 13.24 -1.54 -13.40
CA LYS A 163 13.13 -0.93 -14.73
C LYS A 163 12.38 -1.81 -15.75
N ASN A 164 12.69 -3.10 -15.79
CA ASN A 164 12.16 -4.06 -16.75
C ASN A 164 11.67 -5.30 -15.97
N PRO A 165 10.41 -5.31 -15.50
CA PRO A 165 9.91 -6.33 -14.58
C PRO A 165 10.00 -7.74 -15.17
N GLY A 166 10.55 -8.66 -14.39
CA GLY A 166 10.77 -10.05 -14.78
C GLY A 166 11.98 -10.31 -15.69
N SER A 167 12.70 -9.27 -16.14
CA SER A 167 13.89 -9.43 -17.00
C SER A 167 15.04 -10.20 -16.34
N VAL A 168 15.06 -10.26 -15.01
CA VAL A 168 16.08 -10.92 -14.19
C VAL A 168 15.60 -12.20 -13.50
N ASN A 169 14.40 -12.72 -13.85
CA ASN A 169 13.84 -13.90 -13.20
C ASN A 169 14.62 -15.21 -13.48
N GLN A 170 15.48 -15.25 -14.51
CA GLN A 170 16.35 -16.40 -14.81
C GLN A 170 17.75 -16.24 -14.21
N ASP A 171 18.24 -17.30 -13.56
CA ASP A 171 19.65 -17.41 -13.15
C ASP A 171 20.59 -17.38 -14.38
N PRO A 172 21.64 -16.54 -14.40
CA PRO A 172 22.54 -16.43 -15.55
C PRO A 172 23.42 -17.68 -15.79
N ILE A 173 23.63 -18.51 -14.76
CA ILE A 173 24.40 -19.75 -14.81
C ILE A 173 23.44 -20.93 -15.04
N PHE A 174 22.34 -20.99 -14.29
CA PHE A 174 21.45 -22.15 -14.23
C PHE A 174 20.05 -21.86 -14.79
N LYS A 175 19.93 -21.82 -16.13
CA LYS A 175 18.68 -21.51 -16.85
C LYS A 175 17.47 -22.40 -16.51
N GLN A 176 17.70 -23.56 -15.89
CA GLN A 176 16.64 -24.43 -15.35
C GLN A 176 15.96 -23.85 -14.09
N TYR A 177 16.57 -22.88 -13.42
CA TYR A 177 16.02 -22.18 -12.27
C TYR A 177 15.57 -20.77 -12.68
N SER A 178 14.25 -20.62 -12.84
CA SER A 178 13.59 -19.33 -13.02
C SER A 178 12.66 -19.06 -11.85
N LEU A 179 12.64 -17.82 -11.38
CA LEU A 179 11.54 -17.32 -10.56
C LEU A 179 10.22 -17.37 -11.36
N PRO A 180 9.07 -17.60 -10.71
CA PRO A 180 7.76 -17.47 -11.33
C PRO A 180 7.46 -15.98 -11.61
N PRO A 181 6.52 -15.66 -12.53
CA PRO A 181 6.00 -14.30 -12.68
C PRO A 181 5.49 -13.74 -11.35
N ASN A 182 5.92 -12.54 -11.02
CA ASN A 182 5.89 -11.96 -9.68
C ASN A 182 5.60 -10.45 -9.72
N GLU A 183 5.29 -9.85 -8.57
CA GLU A 183 5.20 -8.39 -8.44
C GLU A 183 6.58 -7.83 -8.08
N VAL A 184 6.91 -6.64 -8.62
CA VAL A 184 8.19 -5.95 -8.33
C VAL A 184 8.31 -5.71 -6.82
N GLY A 185 9.43 -6.13 -6.24
CA GLY A 185 9.67 -6.08 -4.78
C GLY A 185 9.21 -7.32 -4.00
N TYR A 186 8.45 -8.23 -4.62
CA TYR A 186 7.97 -9.50 -4.05
C TYR A 186 8.39 -10.70 -4.91
N PRO A 187 9.70 -11.01 -5.00
CA PRO A 187 10.24 -11.92 -6.03
C PRO A 187 9.78 -13.39 -5.91
N GLY A 188 9.34 -13.83 -4.73
CA GLY A 188 8.86 -15.21 -4.51
C GLY A 188 9.91 -16.29 -4.80
N GLY A 189 9.47 -17.48 -5.20
CA GLY A 189 10.35 -18.60 -5.52
C GLY A 189 11.32 -18.93 -4.37
N ILE A 190 12.63 -18.91 -4.64
CA ILE A 190 13.67 -19.16 -3.64
C ILE A 190 13.65 -18.17 -2.45
N PHE A 191 13.10 -16.95 -2.64
CA PHE A 191 12.95 -15.95 -1.57
C PHE A 191 11.72 -16.20 -0.68
N ASN A 192 10.88 -17.20 -0.99
CA ASN A 192 9.76 -17.64 -0.17
C ASN A 192 9.78 -19.18 -0.04
N PRO A 193 10.80 -19.76 0.65
CA PRO A 193 10.98 -21.22 0.73
C PRO A 193 9.86 -21.93 1.52
N LEU A 194 9.09 -21.18 2.32
CA LEU A 194 7.93 -21.67 3.07
C LEU A 194 6.61 -21.53 2.28
N ASN A 195 6.65 -20.95 1.08
CA ASN A 195 5.52 -20.72 0.18
C ASN A 195 4.31 -20.05 0.86
N PHE A 196 4.56 -19.08 1.75
CA PHE A 196 3.50 -18.30 2.37
C PHE A 196 2.77 -17.43 1.33
N ALA A 197 1.44 -17.36 1.42
CA ALA A 197 0.64 -16.56 0.49
C ALA A 197 0.92 -15.05 0.67
N PRO A 198 1.30 -14.31 -0.39
CA PRO A 198 1.59 -12.87 -0.32
C PRO A 198 0.29 -12.04 -0.33
N THR A 199 -0.55 -12.22 0.69
CA THR A 199 -1.82 -11.49 0.84
C THR A 199 -1.58 -10.01 1.09
N LEU A 200 -2.56 -9.16 0.75
CA LEU A 200 -2.45 -7.71 0.98
C LEU A 200 -2.19 -7.39 2.45
N GLU A 201 -2.91 -8.02 3.38
CA GLU A 201 -2.66 -7.88 4.82
C GLU A 201 -1.21 -8.20 5.24
N ALA A 202 -0.55 -9.16 4.58
CA ALA A 202 0.83 -9.52 4.90
C ALA A 202 1.81 -8.42 4.44
N LYS A 203 1.57 -7.84 3.26
CA LYS A 203 2.31 -6.68 2.74
C LYS A 203 2.08 -5.44 3.63
N GLU A 204 0.85 -5.24 4.10
CA GLU A 204 0.50 -4.14 5.03
C GLU A 204 1.18 -4.30 6.39
N LYS A 205 1.23 -5.52 6.95
CA LYS A 205 1.96 -5.83 8.19
C LYS A 205 3.48 -5.65 8.02
N GLU A 206 4.03 -6.02 6.86
CA GLU A 206 5.43 -5.75 6.52
C GLU A 206 5.73 -4.24 6.51
N ILE A 207 4.95 -3.44 5.79
CA ILE A 207 5.15 -1.99 5.67
C ILE A 207 4.94 -1.28 7.02
N ALA A 208 3.94 -1.67 7.80
CA ALA A 208 3.70 -1.14 9.15
C ALA A 208 4.87 -1.45 10.12
N ASN A 209 5.44 -2.66 10.05
CA ASN A 209 6.64 -3.02 10.80
C ASN A 209 7.88 -2.27 10.30
N GLY A 210 8.01 -2.01 8.99
CA GLY A 210 9.10 -1.20 8.45
C GLY A 210 9.04 0.24 8.99
N LYS A 211 7.86 0.85 8.95
CA LYS A 211 7.58 2.20 9.45
C LYS A 211 7.90 2.36 10.94
N SER A 212 7.47 1.41 11.78
CA SER A 212 7.78 1.46 13.22
C SER A 212 9.27 1.24 13.50
N MET A 213 9.95 0.37 12.75
CA MET A 213 11.39 0.12 12.93
C MET A 213 12.28 1.32 12.53
N PHE A 214 11.85 2.19 11.61
CA PHE A 214 12.57 3.45 11.36
C PHE A 214 12.58 4.38 12.58
N GLU A 215 11.42 4.63 13.19
CA GLU A 215 11.35 5.48 14.39
C GLU A 215 12.05 4.81 15.58
N ILE A 216 12.04 3.47 15.69
CA ILE A 216 12.85 2.76 16.70
C ILE A 216 14.35 2.96 16.45
N CYS A 217 14.84 2.80 15.21
CA CYS A 217 16.24 3.08 14.84
C CYS A 217 16.63 4.53 15.22
N ARG A 218 15.78 5.49 14.88
CA ARG A 218 15.96 6.91 15.18
C ARG A 218 15.98 7.19 16.68
N LEU A 219 15.10 6.56 17.45
CA LEU A 219 15.08 6.66 18.92
C LEU A 219 16.34 6.04 19.55
N ILE A 220 16.80 4.88 19.08
CA ILE A 220 18.04 4.25 19.55
C ILE A 220 19.25 5.16 19.27
N GLN A 221 19.31 5.80 18.10
CA GLN A 221 20.36 6.77 17.77
C GLN A 221 20.29 8.03 18.66
N LEU A 222 19.10 8.60 18.88
CA LEU A 222 18.91 9.76 19.75
C LEU A 222 19.27 9.46 21.21
N ILE A 223 18.93 8.27 21.72
CA ILE A 223 19.31 7.85 23.08
C ILE A 223 20.82 7.70 23.20
N ASN A 224 21.50 7.06 22.24
CA ASN A 224 22.96 6.87 22.27
C ASN A 224 23.76 8.14 21.92
N PHE A 225 23.12 9.23 21.51
CA PHE A 225 23.74 10.56 21.38
C PHE A 225 23.48 11.46 22.60
N ALA A 226 22.67 11.00 23.56
CA ALA A 226 22.31 11.73 24.79
C ALA A 226 23.07 11.24 26.05
N TYR A 227 23.99 10.28 25.89
CA TYR A 227 24.83 9.67 26.93
C TYR A 227 26.31 9.69 26.52
#